data_AF-A0A1Q7RJE7-F1
#
_entry.id   AF-A0A1Q7RJE7-F1
#
_cell.length_a   1.000
_cell.length_b   1.000
_cell.length_c   1.000
_cell.angle_alpha   90.00
_cell.angle_beta   90.00
_cell.angle_gamma   90.00
#
_symmetry.space_group_name_H-M   'P 1'
#
loop_
_entity.id
_entity.type
_entity.pdbx_description
1 polymer ?
#
loop_
_entity_poly.entity_id
_entity_poly.type
_entity_poly.pdbx_seq_one_letter_code
_entity_poly.pdbx_strand_id
1 'polypeptide(L)'
;MFVTATHGIEVAPIPRRLRAELTGGERLSGVHDRAPEGFLFVHGPEVMRGAVFGRGSIVDVAPTVLYASGLPVARDSDGNILAGIFSESFTSSHPVTVIRSYGARP
;
A
#
# COMPACT_ATOMS: atom_id res chain seq x y z
N MET A 1 -2.88 4.50 12.55
CA MET A 1 -2.29 5.34 11.50
C MET A 1 -1.72 4.43 10.42
N PHE A 2 -2.00 4.75 9.16
CA PHE A 2 -1.46 4.06 7.98
C PHE A 2 -0.67 5.08 7.17
N VAL A 3 0.56 4.74 6.78
CA VAL A 3 1.42 5.57 5.92
C VAL A 3 1.90 4.70 4.77
N THR A 4 1.66 5.12 3.53
CA THR A 4 1.99 4.31 2.35
C THR A 4 2.61 5.15 1.24
N ALA A 5 3.46 4.51 0.45
CA ALA A 5 3.88 4.99 -0.86
C ALA A 5 3.61 3.89 -1.88
N THR A 6 3.04 4.26 -3.03
CA THR A 6 2.69 3.29 -4.08
C THR A 6 3.92 2.75 -4.79
N HIS A 7 4.98 3.54 -4.90
CA HIS A 7 6.22 3.19 -5.59
C HIS A 7 7.42 3.86 -4.93
N GLY A 8 8.60 3.25 -5.06
CA GLY A 8 9.87 3.88 -4.72
C GLY A 8 10.38 4.84 -5.80
N ILE A 9 11.56 5.41 -5.53
CA ILE A 9 12.35 6.18 -6.50
C ILE A 9 13.80 5.69 -6.41
N GLU A 10 14.44 5.43 -7.56
CA GLU A 10 15.89 5.30 -7.64
C GLU A 10 16.52 6.52 -8.31
N VAL A 11 17.79 6.79 -8.01
CA VAL A 11 18.53 7.87 -8.67
C VAL A 11 18.66 7.56 -10.15
N ALA A 12 18.34 8.54 -11.01
CA ALA A 12 18.40 8.36 -12.45
C ALA A 12 19.83 7.96 -12.89
N PRO A 13 20.00 6.90 -13.69
CA PRO A 13 21.31 6.51 -14.20
C PRO A 13 21.98 7.63 -15.01
N ILE A 14 23.31 7.75 -14.89
CA ILE A 14 24.11 8.79 -15.56
C ILE A 14 23.77 8.94 -17.06
N PRO A 15 23.65 7.86 -17.86
CA PRO A 15 23.33 8.01 -19.29
C PRO A 15 21.99 8.69 -19.55
N ARG A 16 20.97 8.46 -18.71
CA ARG A 16 19.66 9.10 -18.85
C ARG A 16 19.70 10.56 -18.42
N ARG A 17 20.47 10.89 -17.38
CA ARG A 17 20.70 12.27 -16.92
C ARG A 17 21.36 13.11 -18.00
N LEU A 18 22.44 12.59 -18.61
CA LEU A 18 23.15 13.25 -19.71
C LEU A 18 22.25 13.43 -20.93
N ARG A 19 21.48 12.41 -21.31
CA ARG A 19 20.53 12.53 -22.42
C ARG A 19 19.51 13.65 -22.17
N ALA A 20 18.91 13.71 -20.97
CA ALA A 20 17.94 14.74 -20.63
C ALA A 20 18.56 16.15 -20.77
N GLU A 21 19.76 16.35 -20.22
CA GLU A 21 20.50 17.61 -20.28
C GLU A 21 20.86 18.02 -21.72
N LEU A 22 21.33 17.08 -22.54
CA LEU A 22 21.66 17.32 -23.95
C LEU A 22 20.43 17.62 -24.83
N THR A 23 19.27 17.04 -24.50
CA THR A 23 18.01 17.27 -25.23
C THR A 23 17.24 18.50 -24.75
N GLY A 24 17.76 19.26 -23.77
CA GLY A 24 17.06 20.39 -23.15
C GLY A 24 15.81 19.99 -22.36
N GLY A 25 15.71 18.72 -21.96
CA GLY A 25 14.62 18.21 -21.12
C GLY A 25 14.80 18.59 -19.65
N GLU A 26 13.76 18.39 -18.84
CA GLU A 26 13.85 18.61 -17.40
C GLU A 26 14.97 17.76 -16.77
N ARG A 27 15.64 18.33 -15.76
CA ARG A 27 16.72 17.66 -15.04
C ARG A 27 16.19 16.44 -14.29
N LEU A 28 16.38 15.27 -14.87
CA LEU A 28 15.92 14.00 -14.31
C LEU A 28 16.74 13.60 -13.07
N SER A 29 16.16 13.71 -11.88
CA SER A 29 16.81 13.33 -10.62
C SER A 29 16.57 11.87 -10.23
N GLY A 30 15.41 11.32 -10.58
CA GLY A 30 15.01 9.95 -10.24
C GLY A 30 14.12 9.31 -11.29
N VAL A 31 14.02 7.99 -11.21
CA VAL A 31 13.17 7.17 -12.07
C VAL A 31 12.40 6.13 -11.24
N HIS A 32 11.29 5.64 -11.80
CA HIS A 32 10.44 4.63 -11.17
C HIS A 32 10.58 3.24 -11.80
N ASP A 33 11.22 3.12 -12.96
CA ASP A 33 11.20 1.89 -13.77
C ASP A 33 12.03 0.73 -13.21
N ARG A 34 13.03 1.02 -12.36
CA ARG A 34 13.70 0.00 -11.51
C ARG A 34 13.71 0.37 -10.04
N ALA A 35 12.82 1.26 -9.65
CA ALA A 35 12.74 1.68 -8.26
C ALA A 35 12.28 0.54 -7.35
N PRO A 36 12.63 0.59 -6.05
CA PRO A 36 12.10 -0.35 -5.06
C PRO A 36 10.57 -0.37 -5.06
N GLU A 37 10.01 -1.46 -4.55
CA GLU A 37 8.58 -1.56 -4.26
C GLU A 37 8.12 -0.41 -3.35
N GLY A 38 6.84 -0.07 -3.44
CA GLY A 38 6.20 0.80 -2.47
C GLY A 38 6.28 0.23 -1.06
N PHE A 39 5.75 0.97 -0.09
CA PHE A 39 5.72 0.53 1.30
C PHE A 39 4.38 0.82 1.96
N LEU A 40 4.14 0.10 3.05
CA LEU A 40 3.08 0.37 4.00
C LEU A 40 3.64 0.26 5.41
N PHE A 41 3.50 1.33 6.19
CA PHE A 41 3.71 1.33 7.63
C PHE A 41 2.37 1.48 8.33
N VAL A 42 2.16 0.65 9.35
CA VAL A 42 0.96 0.68 10.17
C VAL A 42 1.37 0.81 11.63
N HIS A 43 0.70 1.71 12.35
CA HIS A 43 0.94 1.94 13.77
C HIS A 43 -0.39 2.11 14.50
N GLY A 44 -0.56 1.37 15.59
CA GLY A 44 -1.75 1.43 16.44
C GLY A 44 -1.70 0.39 17.57
N PRO A 45 -2.65 0.47 18.52
CA PRO A 45 -2.72 -0.46 19.65
C PRO A 45 -2.94 -1.91 19.20
N GLU A 46 -3.70 -2.12 18.13
CA GLU A 46 -4.11 -3.44 17.64
C GLU A 46 -3.08 -4.10 16.68
N VAL A 47 -2.04 -3.35 16.31
CA VAL A 47 -1.04 -3.74 15.30
C VAL A 47 0.10 -4.51 15.96
N MET A 48 0.59 -5.57 15.31
CA MET A 48 1.76 -6.31 15.77
C MET A 48 3.01 -5.42 15.77
N ARG A 49 3.65 -5.27 16.93
CA ARG A 49 4.86 -4.44 17.08
C ARG A 49 6.07 -5.13 16.47
N GLY A 50 6.85 -4.39 15.67
CA GLY A 50 8.11 -4.86 15.09
C GLY A 50 7.95 -5.97 14.04
N ALA A 51 6.72 -6.26 13.60
CA ALA A 51 6.45 -7.30 12.62
C ALA A 51 6.57 -6.76 11.19
N VAL A 52 7.04 -7.62 10.29
CA VAL A 52 7.01 -7.40 8.83
C VAL A 52 6.00 -8.37 8.25
N PHE A 53 4.92 -7.85 7.66
CA PHE A 53 3.83 -8.67 7.10
C PHE A 53 4.16 -9.28 5.73
N GLY A 54 5.34 -8.98 5.17
CA GLY A 54 5.81 -9.50 3.89
C GLY A 54 5.38 -8.65 2.71
N ARG A 55 4.88 -9.30 1.65
CA ARG A 55 4.42 -8.66 0.41
C ARG A 55 2.93 -8.37 0.48
N GLY A 56 2.52 -7.24 -0.09
CA GLY A 56 1.12 -6.87 -0.29
C GLY A 56 0.96 -6.06 -1.56
N SER A 57 -0.28 -5.94 -2.04
CA SER A 57 -0.64 -5.10 -3.17
C SER A 57 -1.22 -3.78 -2.71
N ILE A 58 -1.12 -2.74 -3.54
CA ILE A 58 -1.73 -1.44 -3.24
C ILE A 58 -3.25 -1.54 -3.07
N VAL A 59 -3.90 -2.46 -3.79
CA VAL A 59 -5.35 -2.70 -3.67
C VAL A 59 -5.74 -3.33 -2.34
N ASP A 60 -4.81 -3.89 -1.57
CA ASP A 60 -5.06 -4.46 -0.25
C ASP A 60 -5.16 -3.37 0.84
N VAL A 61 -4.67 -2.16 0.57
CA VAL A 61 -4.65 -1.06 1.57
C VAL A 61 -6.07 -0.66 1.97
N ALA A 62 -6.95 -0.44 1.00
CA ALA A 62 -8.33 -0.03 1.25
C ALA A 62 -9.12 -1.04 2.11
N PRO A 63 -9.23 -2.34 1.75
CA PRO A 63 -9.93 -3.31 2.58
C PRO A 63 -9.29 -3.48 3.97
N THR A 64 -7.96 -3.34 4.08
CA THR A 64 -7.26 -3.39 5.37
C THR A 64 -7.63 -2.21 6.28
N VAL A 65 -7.69 -0.99 5.74
CA VAL A 65 -8.08 0.22 6.51
C VAL A 65 -9.55 0.15 6.92
N LEU A 66 -10.44 -0.33 6.03
CA LEU A 66 -11.85 -0.52 6.35
C LEU A 66 -12.02 -1.52 7.51
N TYR A 67 -11.35 -2.66 7.42
CA TYR A 67 -11.34 -3.66 8.49
C TYR A 67 -10.85 -3.07 9.82
N ALA A 68 -9.72 -2.36 9.81
CA ALA A 68 -9.17 -1.71 11.01
C ALA A 68 -10.11 -0.67 11.62
N SER A 69 -10.99 -0.08 10.81
CA SER A 69 -11.95 0.94 11.22
C SER A 69 -13.31 0.37 11.64
N GLY A 70 -13.46 -0.96 11.66
CA GLY A 70 -14.75 -1.61 11.93
C GLY A 70 -15.79 -1.42 10.83
N LEU A 71 -15.36 -1.04 9.63
CA LEU A 71 -16.22 -0.84 8.47
C LEU A 71 -16.28 -2.13 7.63
N PRO A 72 -17.40 -2.37 6.92
CA PRO A 72 -17.53 -3.55 6.08
C PRO A 72 -16.54 -3.54 4.91
N VAL A 73 -16.10 -4.71 4.48
CA VAL A 73 -15.30 -4.90 3.27
C VAL A 73 -16.20 -5.43 2.16
N ALA A 74 -16.06 -4.90 0.94
CA ALA A 74 -16.90 -5.30 -0.17
C ALA A 74 -16.38 -6.57 -0.85
N ARG A 75 -17.27 -7.50 -1.21
CA ARG A 75 -16.90 -8.75 -1.91
C ARG A 75 -16.28 -8.54 -3.28
N ASP A 76 -16.58 -7.41 -3.92
CA ASP A 76 -16.03 -6.99 -5.20
C ASP A 76 -14.80 -6.10 -5.05
N SER A 77 -14.16 -6.07 -3.86
CA SER A 77 -12.88 -5.39 -3.68
C SER A 77 -11.78 -6.12 -4.47
N ASP A 78 -10.93 -5.36 -5.17
CA ASP A 78 -9.82 -5.91 -5.95
C ASP A 78 -8.68 -6.49 -5.07
N GLY A 79 -8.68 -6.20 -3.77
CA GLY A 79 -7.66 -6.63 -2.81
C GLY A 79 -8.22 -7.35 -1.58
N ASN A 80 -7.32 -7.87 -0.77
CA ASN A 80 -7.62 -8.61 0.46
C ASN A 80 -7.19 -7.83 1.71
N ILE A 81 -7.74 -8.22 2.87
CA ILE A 81 -7.30 -7.70 4.16
C ILE A 81 -5.90 -8.26 4.47
N LEU A 82 -4.94 -7.39 4.75
CA LEU A 82 -3.62 -7.75 5.26
C LEU A 82 -3.71 -8.11 6.76
N ALA A 83 -4.39 -9.21 7.06
CA ALA A 83 -4.71 -9.61 8.44
C ALA A 83 -3.47 -9.79 9.33
N GLY A 84 -2.34 -10.21 8.74
CA GLY A 84 -1.06 -10.37 9.44
C GLY A 84 -0.43 -9.08 9.99
N ILE A 85 -1.06 -7.93 9.76
CA ILE A 85 -0.70 -6.65 10.40
C ILE A 85 -1.22 -6.59 11.84
N PHE A 86 -2.34 -7.26 12.14
CA PHE A 86 -3.03 -7.14 13.41
C PHE A 86 -2.70 -8.28 14.37
N SER A 87 -2.82 -8.01 15.66
CA SER A 87 -2.68 -9.02 16.70
C SER A 87 -3.79 -10.07 16.61
N GLU A 88 -3.48 -11.31 17.01
CA GLU A 88 -4.46 -12.39 17.06
C GLU A 88 -5.65 -12.07 17.98
N SER A 89 -5.41 -11.35 19.08
CA SER A 89 -6.46 -10.87 19.99
C SER A 89 -7.42 -9.90 19.30
N PHE A 90 -6.89 -9.00 18.45
CA PHE A 90 -7.73 -8.10 17.67
C PHE A 90 -8.55 -8.89 16.65
N THR A 91 -7.91 -9.74 15.85
CA THR A 91 -8.61 -10.47 14.78
C THR A 91 -9.66 -11.44 15.30
N SER A 92 -9.44 -12.01 16.49
CA SER A 92 -10.40 -12.91 17.13
C SER A 92 -11.64 -12.19 17.67
N SER A 93 -11.47 -10.94 18.12
CA SER A 93 -12.56 -10.13 18.70
C SER A 93 -13.24 -9.19 17.68
N HIS A 94 -12.63 -9.01 16.50
CA HIS A 94 -13.10 -8.13 15.44
C HIS A 94 -13.33 -8.94 14.15
N PRO A 95 -14.47 -9.65 14.03
CA PRO A 95 -14.78 -10.40 12.83
C PRO A 95 -15.00 -9.47 11.62
N VAL A 96 -14.57 -9.93 10.45
CA VAL A 96 -14.75 -9.17 9.20
C VAL A 96 -16.24 -9.09 8.87
N THR A 97 -16.75 -7.86 8.71
CA THR A 97 -18.08 -7.64 8.14
C THR A 97 -17.96 -7.50 6.64
N VAL A 98 -18.83 -8.20 5.89
CA VAL A 98 -18.74 -8.25 4.42
C VAL A 98 -20.04 -7.77 3.79
N ILE A 99 -19.95 -6.79 2.87
CA ILE A 99 -21.05 -6.34 2.02
C ILE A 99 -20.86 -6.81 0.57
N ARG A 100 -21.92 -6.72 -0.24
CA ARG A 100 -21.81 -7.07 -1.66
C ARG A 100 -20.89 -6.12 -2.43
N SER A 101 -21.16 -4.82 -2.32
CA SER A 101 -20.48 -3.75 -3.06
C SER A 101 -20.73 -2.40 -2.37
N TYR A 102 -19.80 -1.46 -2.51
CA TYR A 102 -19.97 -0.05 -2.10
C TYR A 102 -20.67 0.82 -3.16
N GLY A 103 -20.88 0.29 -4.36
CA GLY A 103 -21.54 1.02 -5.45
C GLY A 103 -21.06 0.52 -6.81
N ALA A 104 -21.89 0.70 -7.84
CA ALA A 104 -21.48 0.39 -9.20
C ALA A 104 -20.46 1.44 -9.68
N ARG A 105 -19.39 0.98 -10.33
CA ARG A 105 -18.48 1.85 -11.08
C ARG A 105 -19.31 2.52 -12.20
N PRO A 106 -19.38 3.86 -12.26
CA PRO A 106 -20.12 4.55 -13.32
C PRO A 106 -19.48 4.30 -14.70
#